data_AF-A0A3N5HX25-F1
#
_entry.id   AF-A0A3N5HX25-F1
#
_cell.length_a   1.000
_cell.length_b   1.000
_cell.length_c   1.000
_cell.angle_alpha   90.00
_cell.angle_beta   90.00
_cell.angle_gamma   90.00
#
_symmetry.space_group_name_H-M   'P 1'
#
loop_
_entity.id
_entity.type
_entity.pdbx_description
1 polymer ?
#
loop_
_entity_poly.entity_id
_entity_poly.type
_entity_poly.pdbx_seq_one_letter_code
_entity_poly.pdbx_strand_id
1 'polypeptide(L)'
;MLDDGMRIELATRLQTMNRVLDCIVPDFPTKAVDEVIEFVLTAVGRQEMTQAVTILEEVVNTNPFWLRGYLLLATIYQYAQNADEAIATTEKGLAACVSGLRLFSAPKWVEAVERINGPVVHSRIRNHAERLRRYERMFRHRLAMLQIRCGNLDEAIEQWSAIGEVHCA
;
A
#
# COMPACT_ATOMS: atom_id res chain seq x y z
N MET A 1 20.65 -14.66 -2.70
CA MET A 1 21.27 -13.59 -1.90
C MET A 1 21.36 -12.36 -2.79
N LEU A 2 20.88 -11.20 -2.32
CA LEU A 2 21.07 -9.93 -3.03
C LEU A 2 22.53 -9.51 -2.92
N ASP A 3 23.12 -9.04 -4.02
CA ASP A 3 24.44 -8.41 -3.98
C ASP A 3 24.38 -7.04 -3.27
N ASP A 4 25.56 -6.51 -2.91
CA ASP A 4 25.68 -5.26 -2.16
C ASP A 4 25.08 -4.05 -2.91
N GLY A 5 25.14 -4.06 -4.25
CA GLY A 5 24.56 -3.01 -5.09
C GLY A 5 23.04 -3.04 -5.07
N MET A 6 22.44 -4.21 -5.26
CA MET A 6 20.99 -4.40 -5.18
C MET A 6 20.43 -4.05 -3.80
N ARG A 7 21.19 -4.31 -2.72
CA ARG A 7 20.80 -3.94 -1.36
C ARG A 7 20.74 -2.42 -1.17
N ILE A 8 21.80 -1.72 -1.59
CA ILE A 8 21.86 -0.25 -1.51
C ILE A 8 20.71 0.36 -2.31
N GLU A 9 20.45 -0.20 -3.50
CA GLU A 9 19.33 0.24 -4.33
C GLU A 9 17.98 0.02 -3.65
N LEU A 10 17.74 -1.17 -3.09
CA LEU A 10 16.48 -1.48 -2.39
C LEU A 10 16.27 -0.56 -1.18
N ALA A 11 17.28 -0.38 -0.33
CA ALA A 11 17.20 0.50 0.83
C ALA A 11 16.87 1.94 0.40
N THR A 12 17.56 2.44 -0.63
CA THR A 12 17.32 3.77 -1.21
C THR A 12 15.90 3.89 -1.76
N ARG A 13 15.40 2.83 -2.39
CA ARG A 13 14.05 2.82 -2.96
C ARG A 13 12.96 2.79 -1.91
N LEU A 14 13.12 1.98 -0.86
CA LEU A 14 12.20 1.95 0.27
C LEU A 14 12.17 3.30 1.00
N GLN A 15 13.33 3.92 1.22
CA GLN A 15 13.43 5.23 1.85
C GLN A 15 12.76 6.32 1.00
N THR A 16 13.05 6.34 -0.31
CA THR A 16 12.42 7.26 -1.26
C THR A 16 10.91 7.06 -1.30
N MET A 17 10.45 5.81 -1.38
CA MET A 17 9.03 5.48 -1.39
C MET A 17 8.34 5.96 -0.12
N ASN A 18 8.94 5.75 1.06
CA ASN A 18 8.37 6.22 2.32
C ASN A 18 8.20 7.74 2.34
N ARG A 19 9.26 8.48 1.96
CA ARG A 19 9.20 9.95 1.87
C ARG A 19 8.13 10.45 0.90
N VAL A 20 8.03 9.82 -0.27
CA VAL A 20 7.01 10.17 -1.27
C VAL A 20 5.62 9.91 -0.70
N LEU A 21 5.40 8.78 -0.03
CA LEU A 21 4.13 8.45 0.61
C LEU A 21 3.74 9.44 1.71
N ASP A 22 4.71 9.95 2.49
CA ASP A 22 4.44 11.02 3.47
C ASP A 22 3.89 12.29 2.82
N CYS A 23 4.30 12.61 1.60
CA CYS A 23 3.78 13.77 0.86
C CYS A 23 2.40 13.52 0.25
N ILE A 24 2.19 12.36 -0.39
CA ILE A 24 1.02 12.13 -1.25
C ILE A 24 -0.13 11.42 -0.55
N VAL A 25 0.14 10.63 0.49
CA VAL A 25 -0.86 10.01 1.35
C VAL A 25 -0.35 10.07 2.79
N PRO A 26 -0.40 11.26 3.44
CA PRO A 26 0.01 11.36 4.83
C PRO A 26 -0.87 10.45 5.68
N ASP A 27 -0.24 9.40 6.21
CA ASP A 27 -0.84 8.60 7.26
C ASP A 27 -0.75 9.41 8.55
N PHE A 28 -1.59 9.12 9.55
CA PHE A 28 -1.35 9.68 10.88
C PHE A 28 -0.14 8.93 11.43
N PRO A 29 1.04 9.57 11.53
CA PRO A 29 2.21 8.88 12.03
C PRO A 29 1.90 8.46 13.46
N THR A 30 1.88 7.15 13.69
CA THR A 30 1.98 6.62 15.04
C THR A 30 3.44 6.30 15.25
N LYS A 31 3.92 6.56 16.47
CA LYS A 31 5.29 6.22 16.85
C LYS A 31 5.65 4.76 16.49
N ALA A 32 4.69 3.85 16.63
CA ALA A 32 4.83 2.46 16.25
C ALA A 32 5.06 2.24 14.74
N VAL A 33 4.38 3.00 13.86
CA VAL A 33 4.57 2.90 12.40
C VAL A 33 5.94 3.44 11.99
N ASP A 34 6.38 4.55 12.59
CA ASP A 34 7.69 5.14 12.30
C ASP A 34 8.82 4.19 12.74
N GLU A 35 8.70 3.61 13.94
CA GLU A 35 9.64 2.59 14.44
C GLU A 35 9.71 1.38 13.49
N VAL A 36 8.57 0.86 13.02
CA VAL A 36 8.55 -0.27 12.07
C VAL A 36 9.29 0.07 10.78
N ILE A 37 9.09 1.28 10.23
CA ILE A 37 9.76 1.71 9.00
C ILE A 37 11.29 1.77 9.23
N GLU A 38 11.73 2.34 10.35
CA GLU A 38 13.15 2.39 10.69
C GLU A 38 13.77 0.99 10.85
N PHE A 39 13.06 0.07 11.50
CA PHE A 39 13.50 -1.32 11.64
C PHE A 39 13.62 -2.02 10.29
N VAL A 40 12.63 -1.88 9.42
CA VAL A 40 12.66 -2.47 8.07
C VAL A 40 13.83 -1.93 7.25
N LEU A 41 14.04 -0.62 7.24
CA LEU A 41 15.15 0.00 6.51
C LEU A 41 16.51 -0.46 7.06
N THR A 42 16.63 -0.60 8.38
CA THR A 42 17.84 -1.08 9.04
C THR A 42 18.10 -2.55 8.69
N ALA A 43 17.09 -3.42 8.78
CA ALA A 43 17.19 -4.84 8.46
C ALA A 43 17.60 -5.05 6.99
N VAL A 44 17.00 -4.31 6.06
CA VAL A 44 17.40 -4.33 4.64
C VAL A 44 18.87 -3.88 4.49
N GLY A 45 19.28 -2.81 5.18
CA GLY A 45 20.68 -2.35 5.18
C GLY A 45 21.67 -3.38 5.72
N ARG A 46 21.24 -4.24 6.65
CA ARG A 46 22.03 -5.33 7.26
C ARG A 46 21.95 -6.66 6.50
N GLN A 47 21.26 -6.71 5.36
CA GLN A 47 21.04 -7.92 4.57
C GLN A 47 20.12 -8.96 5.26
N GLU A 48 19.39 -8.54 6.29
CA GLU A 48 18.45 -9.35 7.06
C GLU A 48 17.06 -9.34 6.39
N MET A 49 17.01 -9.71 5.11
CA MET A 49 15.79 -9.60 4.28
C MET A 49 14.61 -10.38 4.87
N THR A 50 14.88 -11.58 5.40
CA THR A 50 13.85 -12.40 6.08
C THR A 50 13.25 -11.67 7.27
N GLN A 51 14.07 -10.97 8.06
CA GLN A 51 13.60 -10.21 9.20
C GLN A 51 12.73 -9.02 8.77
N ALA A 52 13.17 -8.29 7.73
CA ALA A 52 12.38 -7.17 7.19
C ALA A 52 11.00 -7.63 6.68
N VAL A 53 10.95 -8.79 6.03
CA VAL A 53 9.70 -9.43 5.58
C VAL A 53 8.84 -9.81 6.78
N THR A 54 9.38 -10.54 7.76
CA THR A 54 8.63 -10.97 8.94
C THR A 54 8.02 -9.80 9.70
N ILE A 55 8.78 -8.72 9.93
CA ILE A 55 8.29 -7.51 10.59
C ILE A 55 7.09 -6.94 9.82
N LEU A 56 7.20 -6.80 8.50
CA LEU A 56 6.10 -6.25 7.70
C LEU A 56 4.89 -7.16 7.67
N GLU A 57 5.07 -8.48 7.55
CA GLU A 57 4.00 -9.47 7.58
C GLU A 57 3.22 -9.40 8.90
N GLU A 58 3.90 -9.36 10.04
CA GLU A 58 3.26 -9.21 11.35
C GLU A 58 2.43 -7.93 11.45
N VAL A 59 2.99 -6.82 10.97
CA VAL A 59 2.32 -5.52 11.07
C VAL A 59 1.11 -5.44 10.14
N VAL A 60 1.19 -5.92 8.90
CA VAL A 60 0.02 -5.91 8.00
C VAL A 60 -1.05 -6.92 8.42
N ASN A 61 -0.68 -8.00 9.10
CA ASN A 61 -1.66 -8.95 9.66
C ASN A 61 -2.39 -8.37 10.88
N THR A 62 -1.70 -7.60 11.72
CA THR A 62 -2.30 -6.96 12.90
C THR A 62 -3.01 -5.65 12.57
N ASN A 63 -2.58 -4.96 11.51
CA ASN A 63 -3.20 -3.75 10.98
C ASN A 63 -3.40 -3.83 9.46
N PRO A 64 -4.48 -4.48 8.99
CA PRO A 64 -4.76 -4.64 7.56
C PRO A 64 -5.02 -3.32 6.81
N PHE A 65 -5.27 -2.22 7.53
CA PHE A 65 -5.48 -0.89 6.92
C PHE A 65 -4.20 -0.06 6.87
N TRP A 66 -3.06 -0.61 7.30
CA TRP A 66 -1.76 0.01 7.06
C TRP A 66 -1.25 -0.31 5.65
N LEU A 67 -1.85 0.36 4.68
CA LEU A 67 -1.64 0.14 3.25
C LEU A 67 -0.19 0.35 2.80
N ARG A 68 0.52 1.27 3.45
CA ARG A 68 1.95 1.49 3.26
C ARG A 68 2.77 0.20 3.48
N GLY A 69 2.40 -0.63 4.45
CA GLY A 69 3.09 -1.89 4.75
C GLY A 69 3.08 -2.86 3.58
N TYR A 70 1.93 -3.01 2.91
CA TYR A 70 1.83 -3.85 1.70
C TYR A 70 2.71 -3.34 0.56
N LEU A 71 2.80 -2.02 0.36
CA LEU A 71 3.69 -1.45 -0.68
C LEU A 71 5.17 -1.71 -0.38
N LEU A 72 5.59 -1.55 0.88
CA LEU A 72 6.96 -1.86 1.32
C LEU A 72 7.27 -3.34 1.12
N LEU A 73 6.38 -4.22 1.57
CA LEU A 73 6.55 -5.67 1.48
C LEU A 73 6.59 -6.15 0.03
N ALA A 74 5.67 -5.69 -0.82
CA ALA A 74 5.68 -5.99 -2.25
C ALA A 74 6.96 -5.50 -2.94
N THR A 75 7.54 -4.39 -2.49
CA THR A 75 8.84 -3.90 -3.01
C THR A 75 9.98 -4.84 -2.66
N ILE A 76 10.00 -5.33 -1.42
CA ILE A 76 11.01 -6.28 -0.96
C ILE A 76 10.92 -7.58 -1.77
N TYR A 77 9.72 -8.17 -1.92
CA TYR A 77 9.55 -9.38 -2.73
C TYR A 77 9.91 -9.18 -4.20
N GLN A 78 9.54 -8.03 -4.78
CA GLN A 78 9.90 -7.71 -6.16
C GLN A 78 11.43 -7.66 -6.36
N TYR A 79 12.18 -7.09 -5.41
CA TYR A 79 13.65 -7.06 -5.46
C TYR A 79 14.27 -8.43 -5.18
N ALA A 80 13.62 -9.25 -4.35
CA ALA A 80 14.03 -10.63 -4.09
C ALA A 80 13.77 -11.59 -5.28
N GLN A 81 13.25 -11.09 -6.41
CA GLN A 81 12.80 -11.87 -7.58
C GLN A 81 11.65 -12.84 -7.27
N ASN A 82 10.92 -12.58 -6.19
CA ASN A 82 9.74 -13.32 -5.78
C ASN A 82 8.51 -12.61 -6.37
N ALA A 83 8.30 -12.80 -7.68
CA ALA A 83 7.25 -12.10 -8.42
C ALA A 83 5.85 -12.50 -7.92
N ASP A 84 5.62 -13.77 -7.62
CA ASP A 84 4.34 -14.28 -7.14
C ASP A 84 3.98 -13.68 -5.78
N GLU A 85 4.93 -13.62 -4.84
CA GLU A 85 4.70 -13.01 -3.53
C GLU A 85 4.53 -11.48 -3.62
N ALA A 86 5.23 -10.83 -4.56
CA ALA A 86 5.03 -9.41 -4.83
C ALA A 86 3.61 -9.12 -5.36
N ILE A 87 3.12 -9.96 -6.28
CA ILE A 87 1.76 -9.89 -6.82
C ILE A 87 0.74 -10.13 -5.70
N ALA A 88 0.86 -11.26 -5.00
CA ALA A 88 -0.07 -11.63 -3.92
C ALA A 88 -0.12 -10.59 -2.80
N THR A 89 1.02 -9.99 -2.45
CA THR A 89 1.07 -8.90 -1.45
C THR A 89 0.37 -7.64 -1.96
N THR A 90 0.56 -7.31 -3.23
CA THR A 90 -0.09 -6.15 -3.86
C THR A 90 -1.61 -6.34 -3.93
N GLU A 91 -2.07 -7.55 -4.25
CA GLU A 91 -3.49 -7.93 -4.26
C GLU A 91 -4.12 -7.86 -2.87
N LYS A 92 -3.43 -8.31 -1.82
CA LYS A 92 -3.89 -8.16 -0.43
C LYS A 92 -4.09 -6.69 -0.06
N GLY A 93 -3.13 -5.82 -0.42
CA GLY A 93 -3.24 -4.38 -0.20
C GLY A 93 -4.41 -3.75 -0.96
N LEU A 94 -4.64 -4.18 -2.22
CA LEU A 94 -5.79 -3.76 -3.01
C LEU A 94 -7.12 -4.21 -2.38
N ALA A 95 -7.22 -5.47 -1.94
CA ALA A 95 -8.41 -5.99 -1.28
C ALA A 95 -8.73 -5.26 0.03
N ALA A 96 -7.71 -4.87 0.80
CA ALA A 96 -7.87 -4.04 1.98
C ALA A 96 -8.42 -2.64 1.63
N CYS A 97 -7.94 -2.04 0.52
CA CYS A 97 -8.49 -0.77 0.02
C CYS A 97 -9.97 -0.89 -0.35
N VAL A 98 -10.32 -1.90 -1.15
CA VAL A 98 -11.70 -2.13 -1.61
C VAL A 98 -12.63 -2.38 -0.42
N SER A 99 -12.18 -3.18 0.54
CA SER A 99 -12.94 -3.48 1.76
C SER A 99 -13.15 -2.21 2.62
N GLY A 100 -12.10 -1.40 2.78
CA GLY A 100 -12.18 -0.13 3.48
C GLY A 100 -13.10 0.86 2.75
N LEU A 101 -12.98 0.99 1.43
CA LEU A 101 -13.85 1.86 0.64
C LEU A 101 -15.31 1.45 0.78
N ARG A 102 -15.61 0.15 0.71
CA ARG A 102 -16.97 -0.36 0.93
C ARG A 102 -17.52 0.04 2.31
N LEU A 103 -16.67 0.03 3.35
CA LEU A 103 -17.05 0.44 4.70
C LEU A 103 -17.30 1.96 4.79
N PHE A 104 -16.39 2.78 4.25
CA PHE A 104 -16.38 4.24 4.44
C PHE A 104 -17.13 5.03 3.37
N SER A 105 -17.58 4.39 2.29
CA SER A 105 -18.38 5.02 1.22
C SER A 105 -19.83 4.57 1.17
N ALA A 106 -20.28 3.72 2.11
CA ALA A 106 -21.66 3.27 2.19
C ALA A 106 -22.59 4.47 2.50
N PRO A 107 -23.54 4.84 1.60
CA PRO A 107 -24.33 6.06 1.72
C PRO A 107 -25.13 6.15 3.04
N LYS A 108 -25.75 5.03 3.42
CA LYS A 108 -26.52 4.91 4.68
C LYS A 108 -25.68 5.17 5.92
N TRP A 109 -24.39 4.85 5.89
CA TRP A 109 -23.50 5.06 7.03
C TRP A 109 -23.04 6.52 7.10
N VAL A 110 -22.75 7.14 5.97
CA VAL A 110 -22.39 8.56 5.88
C VAL A 110 -23.54 9.46 6.36
N GLU A 111 -24.76 9.23 5.88
CA GLU A 111 -25.96 9.98 6.31
C GLU A 111 -26.27 9.79 7.81
N ALA A 112 -26.16 8.55 8.31
CA ALA A 112 -26.39 8.26 9.71
C ALA A 112 -25.34 8.93 10.61
N VAL A 113 -24.07 8.96 10.19
CA VAL A 113 -22.99 9.63 10.92
C VAL A 113 -23.14 11.16 10.86
N GLU A 114 -23.57 11.72 9.74
CA GLU A 114 -23.85 13.16 9.62
C GLU A 114 -24.89 13.63 10.62
N ARG A 115 -25.97 12.85 10.78
CA ARG A 115 -27.06 13.18 11.71
C ARG A 115 -26.63 13.18 13.18
N ILE A 116 -25.60 12.39 13.52
CA ILE A 116 -25.21 12.12 14.91
C ILE A 116 -23.96 12.92 15.33
N ASN A 117 -22.97 13.05 14.44
CA ASN A 117 -21.61 13.45 14.82
C ASN A 117 -21.13 14.78 14.20
N GLY A 118 -21.93 15.42 13.36
CA GLY A 118 -21.63 16.74 12.78
C GLY A 118 -20.50 16.75 11.74
N PRO A 119 -20.14 17.95 11.22
CA PRO A 119 -19.31 18.11 10.02
C PRO A 119 -17.83 17.69 10.18
N VAL A 120 -17.30 17.68 11.41
CA VAL A 120 -15.90 17.30 11.68
C VAL A 120 -15.67 15.80 11.50
N VAL A 121 -16.62 14.96 11.90
CA VAL A 121 -16.50 13.51 11.70
C VAL A 121 -16.70 13.15 10.23
N HIS A 122 -17.58 13.88 9.53
CA HIS A 122 -17.74 13.76 8.08
C HIS A 122 -16.43 14.03 7.33
N SER A 123 -15.74 15.14 7.62
CA SER A 123 -14.49 15.48 6.94
C SER A 123 -13.40 14.44 7.16
N ARG A 124 -13.32 13.84 8.37
CA ARG A 124 -12.40 12.74 8.67
C ARG A 124 -12.69 11.47 7.85
N ILE A 125 -13.96 11.07 7.76
CA ILE A 125 -14.36 9.89 6.98
C ILE A 125 -14.08 10.11 5.49
N ARG A 126 -14.43 11.28 4.97
CA ARG A 126 -14.15 11.66 3.58
C ARG A 126 -12.64 11.62 3.28
N ASN A 127 -11.83 12.24 4.14
CA ASN A 127 -10.37 12.21 4.01
C ASN A 127 -9.82 10.78 4.05
N HIS A 128 -10.38 9.92 4.91
CA HIS A 128 -9.97 8.51 4.97
C HIS A 128 -10.33 7.76 3.68
N ALA A 129 -11.54 7.92 3.15
CA ALA A 129 -11.94 7.33 1.88
C ALA A 129 -11.09 7.83 0.71
N GLU A 130 -10.75 9.11 0.67
CA GLU A 130 -9.83 9.67 -0.34
C GLU A 130 -8.43 9.05 -0.25
N ARG A 131 -7.90 8.84 0.96
CA ARG A 131 -6.62 8.13 1.16
C ARG A 131 -6.68 6.70 0.62
N LEU A 132 -7.75 5.97 0.92
CA LEU A 132 -7.96 4.62 0.38
C LEU A 132 -8.01 4.62 -1.16
N ARG A 133 -8.70 5.58 -1.80
CA ARG A 133 -8.73 5.72 -3.27
C ARG A 133 -7.37 6.06 -3.88
N ARG A 134 -6.50 6.78 -3.15
CA ARG A 134 -5.12 7.05 -3.61
C ARG A 134 -4.28 5.77 -3.58
N TYR A 135 -4.36 5.02 -2.49
CA TYR A 135 -3.68 3.73 -2.37
C TYR A 135 -4.21 2.70 -3.38
N GLU A 136 -5.53 2.63 -3.60
CA GLU A 136 -6.13 1.73 -4.60
C GLU A 136 -5.50 1.95 -5.97
N ARG A 137 -5.40 3.21 -6.42
CA ARG A 137 -4.75 3.56 -7.69
C ARG A 137 -3.28 3.13 -7.74
N MET A 138 -2.54 3.29 -6.63
CA MET A 138 -1.16 2.83 -6.55
C MET A 138 -1.04 1.32 -6.64
N PHE A 139 -1.89 0.58 -5.94
CA PHE A 139 -1.87 -0.88 -5.98
C PHE A 139 -2.22 -1.40 -7.37
N ARG A 140 -3.27 -0.85 -8.01
CA ARG A 140 -3.60 -1.22 -9.40
C ARG A 140 -2.46 -0.93 -10.36
N HIS A 141 -1.86 0.25 -10.27
CA HIS A 141 -0.70 0.59 -11.10
C HIS A 141 0.46 -0.38 -10.87
N ARG A 142 0.77 -0.67 -9.60
CA ARG A 142 1.87 -1.58 -9.24
C ARG A 142 1.60 -3.02 -9.70
N LEU A 143 0.38 -3.50 -9.53
CA LEU A 143 -0.05 -4.83 -9.95
C LEU A 143 0.08 -4.97 -11.46
N ALA A 144 -0.40 -3.99 -12.23
CA ALA A 144 -0.22 -3.94 -13.68
C ALA A 144 1.26 -4.01 -14.09
N MET A 145 2.12 -3.22 -13.43
CA MET A 145 3.56 -3.22 -13.72
C MET A 145 4.24 -4.56 -13.40
N LEU A 146 3.82 -5.26 -12.35
CA LEU A 146 4.30 -6.60 -12.02
C LEU A 146 3.81 -7.62 -13.06
N GLN A 147 2.52 -7.59 -13.39
CA GLN A 147 1.89 -8.48 -14.37
C GLN A 147 2.53 -8.34 -15.76
N ILE A 148 2.82 -7.11 -16.22
CA ILE A 148 3.55 -6.88 -17.49
C ILE A 148 4.92 -7.55 -17.48
N ARG A 149 5.65 -7.47 -16.38
CA ARG A 149 6.98 -8.12 -16.26
C ARG A 149 6.88 -9.64 -16.28
N CYS A 150 5.77 -10.19 -15.80
CA CYS A 150 5.48 -11.62 -15.82
C CYS A 150 4.87 -12.11 -17.15
N GLY A 151 4.54 -11.20 -18.08
CA GLY A 151 3.86 -11.55 -19.34
C GLY A 151 2.34 -11.66 -19.26
N ASN A 152 1.75 -11.32 -18.10
CA ASN A 152 0.31 -11.37 -17.83
C ASN A 152 -0.35 -10.05 -18.31
N LEU A 153 -0.39 -9.86 -19.63
CA LEU A 153 -0.80 -8.58 -20.22
C LEU A 153 -2.30 -8.29 -20.08
N ASP A 154 -3.14 -9.32 -20.13
CA ASP A 154 -4.59 -9.16 -20.03
C ASP A 154 -4.99 -8.66 -18.64
N GLU A 155 -4.42 -9.25 -17.59
CA GLU A 155 -4.65 -8.82 -16.21
C GLU A 155 -4.11 -7.40 -15.97
N ALA A 156 -2.97 -7.05 -16.59
CA ALA A 156 -2.43 -5.70 -16.49
C ALA A 156 -3.33 -4.64 -17.13
N ILE A 157 -3.94 -4.96 -18.28
CA ILE A 157 -4.91 -4.10 -18.97
C ILE A 157 -6.15 -3.92 -18.08
N GLU A 158 -6.63 -4.98 -17.44
CA GLU A 158 -7.76 -4.91 -16.50
C GLU A 158 -7.46 -3.93 -15.37
N GLN A 159 -6.26 -4.01 -14.76
CA GLN A 159 -5.88 -3.12 -13.68
C GLN A 159 -5.83 -1.65 -14.09
N TRP A 160 -5.32 -1.32 -15.28
CA TRP A 160 -5.29 0.05 -15.77
C TRP A 160 -6.67 0.57 -16.20
N SER A 161 -7.50 -0.30 -16.78
CA SER A 161 -8.88 0.06 -17.15
C SER A 161 -9.68 0.46 -15.92
N ALA A 162 -9.49 -0.24 -14.80
CA ALA A 162 -10.12 0.09 -13.52
C ALA A 162 -9.63 1.41 -12.88
N ILE A 163 -8.46 1.94 -13.27
CA ILE A 163 -8.02 3.29 -12.87
C ILE A 163 -8.71 4.36 -13.71
N GLY A 164 -9.05 4.03 -14.96
CA GLY A 164 -9.59 4.91 -16.00
C GLY A 164 -11.08 5.20 -15.91
N GLU A 165 -11.84 4.59 -15.00
CA GLU A 165 -13.21 5.02 -14.66
C GLU A 165 -13.21 6.34 -13.84
N VAL A 166 -12.48 7.34 -14.35
CA VAL A 166 -12.69 8.74 -14.04
C VAL A 166 -13.98 9.12 -14.77
N HIS A 167 -15.01 9.49 -14.01
CA HIS A 167 -16.29 9.94 -14.55
C HIS A 167 -16.09 10.98 -15.65
N CYS A 168 -16.30 10.59 -16.91
CA CYS A 168 -16.70 11.53 -17.94
C CYS A 168 -18.19 11.82 -17.70
N ALA A 169 -18.46 12.88 -16.94
CA ALA A 169 -19.76 13.53 -16.85
C ALA A 169 -19.56 15.03 -17.07
#